data_AF-A0A7M7PH00-F1
#
_entry.id   AF-A0A7M7PH00-F1
#
_cell.length_a   1.000
_cell.length_b   1.000
_cell.length_c   1.000
_cell.angle_alpha   90.00
_cell.angle_beta   90.00
_cell.angle_gamma   90.00
#
_symmetry.space_group_name_H-M   'P 1'
#
loop_
_entity.id
_entity.type
_entity.pdbx_description
1 polymer ?
#
loop_
_entity_poly.entity_id
_entity_poly.type
_entity_poly.pdbx_seq_one_letter_code
_entity_poly.pdbx_strand_id
1 'polypeptide(L)'
;MAWTLAFWLLAALVLDPAMSERHYVCEDETMLIDCKGKYINIHGAVWGNMNPKLCPDMEAEINGIEPQHCKADLSWFAVAFHCQGQQSCKLPARNTTFFNVDPCAGTRKYLEVSFECMETEQKCEFRGKS
;
A
#
# COMPACT_ATOMS: atom_id res chain seq x y z
N MET A 1 -20.22 -11.23 -41.48
CA MET A 1 -19.36 -10.10 -41.07
C MET A 1 -19.95 -9.30 -39.91
N ALA A 2 -20.58 -9.96 -38.92
CA ALA A 2 -21.21 -9.32 -37.76
C ALA A 2 -20.54 -9.70 -36.42
N TRP A 3 -19.50 -10.54 -36.46
CA TRP A 3 -18.85 -11.08 -35.26
C TRP A 3 -17.75 -10.16 -34.72
N THR A 4 -17.20 -9.26 -35.54
CA THR A 4 -16.18 -8.29 -35.08
C THR A 4 -16.76 -7.20 -34.17
N LEU A 5 -17.98 -6.74 -34.45
CA LEU A 5 -18.68 -5.75 -33.62
C LEU A 5 -19.08 -6.29 -32.25
N ALA A 6 -19.49 -7.56 -32.18
CA ALA A 6 -19.78 -8.24 -30.91
C ALA A 6 -18.51 -8.39 -30.04
N PHE A 7 -17.36 -8.70 -30.65
CA PHE A 7 -16.08 -8.76 -29.95
C PHE A 7 -15.60 -7.38 -29.45
N TRP A 8 -15.79 -6.32 -30.25
CA TRP A 8 -15.50 -4.95 -29.80
C TRP A 8 -16.43 -4.48 -28.67
N LEU A 9 -17.73 -4.83 -28.72
CA LEU A 9 -18.69 -4.51 -27.64
C LEU A 9 -18.41 -5.28 -26.35
N LEU A 10 -17.98 -6.55 -26.45
CA LEU A 10 -17.57 -7.34 -25.29
C LEU A 10 -16.26 -6.81 -24.67
N ALA A 11 -15.33 -6.32 -25.48
CA ALA A 11 -14.10 -5.69 -24.98
C ALA A 11 -14.37 -4.34 -24.28
N ALA A 12 -15.38 -3.58 -24.72
CA ALA A 12 -15.79 -2.32 -24.09
C ALA A 12 -16.54 -2.51 -22.75
N LEU A 13 -16.99 -3.73 -22.43
CA LEU A 13 -17.70 -4.06 -21.20
C LEU A 13 -16.79 -4.55 -20.05
N VAL A 14 -15.47 -4.70 -20.27
CA VAL A 14 -14.53 -5.22 -19.24
C VAL A 14 -13.33 -4.30 -19.06
N LEU A 15 -13.58 -3.03 -18.80
CA LEU A 15 -12.59 -2.10 -18.25
C LEU A 15 -13.19 -1.50 -16.97
N ASP A 16 -13.22 -2.28 -15.90
CA ASP A 16 -13.53 -1.78 -14.55
C ASP A 16 -12.40 -0.83 -14.12
N PRO A 17 -12.61 0.49 -13.95
CA PRO A 17 -11.58 1.42 -13.51
C PRO A 17 -11.35 1.38 -11.99
N ALA A 18 -11.72 0.30 -11.33
CA ALA A 18 -11.40 -0.02 -9.94
C ALA A 18 -10.04 -0.75 -9.87
N MET A 19 -8.98 -0.11 -10.39
CA MET A 19 -7.66 -0.74 -10.40
C MET A 19 -7.02 -0.59 -9.01
N SER A 20 -6.87 -1.70 -8.31
CA SER A 20 -6.07 -1.74 -7.07
C SER A 20 -4.63 -1.33 -7.40
N GLU A 21 -4.18 -0.23 -6.79
CA GLU A 21 -2.82 0.30 -6.92
C GLU A 21 -1.95 -0.20 -5.77
N ARG A 22 -0.64 -0.25 -6.01
CA ARG A 22 0.36 -0.59 -4.99
C ARG A 22 1.55 0.33 -5.11
N HIS A 23 1.78 1.13 -4.08
CA HIS A 23 2.89 2.06 -4.01
C HIS A 23 3.83 1.63 -2.88
N TYR A 24 5.11 1.97 -3.00
CA TYR A 24 6.09 1.78 -1.93
C TYR A 24 7.01 2.99 -1.81
N VAL A 25 7.51 3.23 -0.60
CA VAL A 25 8.57 4.20 -0.30
C VAL A 25 9.54 3.59 0.70
N CYS A 26 10.79 4.03 0.69
CA CYS A 26 11.80 3.55 1.62
C CYS A 26 11.70 4.22 2.99
N GLU A 27 12.34 3.63 3.99
CA GLU A 27 12.52 4.24 5.30
C GLU A 27 13.07 5.68 5.17
N ASP A 28 12.50 6.58 5.98
CA ASP A 28 12.68 8.04 5.99
C ASP A 28 12.07 8.84 4.84
N GLU A 29 11.46 8.19 3.85
CA GLU A 29 10.67 8.85 2.82
C GLU A 29 9.23 9.08 3.26
N THR A 30 8.45 9.80 2.44
CA THR A 30 7.03 10.06 2.70
C THR A 30 6.21 9.69 1.48
N MET A 31 5.27 8.77 1.66
CA MET A 31 4.29 8.41 0.64
C MET A 31 3.16 9.43 0.62
N LEU A 32 2.76 9.86 -0.58
CA LEU A 32 1.58 10.67 -0.82
C LEU A 32 0.60 9.86 -1.65
N ILE A 33 -0.57 9.58 -1.08
CA ILE A 33 -1.72 9.03 -1.81
C ILE A 33 -2.65 10.21 -2.11
N ASP A 34 -3.09 10.35 -3.36
CA ASP A 34 -4.02 11.39 -3.78
C ASP A 34 -4.98 10.83 -4.84
N CYS A 35 -6.24 10.65 -4.43
CA CYS A 35 -7.31 10.09 -5.23
C CYS A 35 -8.09 11.13 -6.05
N LYS A 36 -7.59 12.37 -6.16
CA LYS A 36 -8.12 13.41 -7.07
C LYS A 36 -9.63 13.64 -6.95
N GLY A 37 -10.14 13.65 -5.71
CA GLY A 37 -11.55 13.86 -5.39
C GLY A 37 -12.34 12.58 -5.06
N LYS A 38 -11.78 11.40 -5.34
CA LYS A 38 -12.28 10.10 -4.86
C LYS A 38 -11.76 9.79 -3.46
N TYR A 39 -12.25 8.70 -2.86
CA TYR A 39 -11.90 8.26 -1.51
C TYR A 39 -10.93 7.09 -1.52
N ILE A 40 -9.93 7.15 -0.65
CA ILE A 40 -8.94 6.10 -0.46
C ILE A 40 -9.59 4.91 0.26
N ASN A 41 -9.44 3.73 -0.33
CA ASN A 41 -9.78 2.45 0.27
C ASN A 41 -8.53 1.57 0.41
N ILE A 42 -8.06 1.34 1.63
CA ILE A 42 -6.84 0.60 1.92
C ILE A 42 -7.11 -0.91 1.95
N HIS A 43 -6.53 -1.64 1.00
CA HIS A 43 -6.62 -3.11 0.92
C HIS A 43 -5.54 -3.82 1.74
N GLY A 44 -4.37 -3.20 1.91
CA GLY A 44 -3.20 -3.84 2.53
C GLY A 44 -2.09 -2.84 2.79
N ALA A 45 -1.25 -3.12 3.78
CA ALA A 45 0.02 -2.42 3.97
C ALA A 45 1.08 -3.30 4.64
N VAL A 46 2.34 -3.04 4.33
CA VAL A 46 3.52 -3.69 4.88
C VAL A 46 4.53 -2.63 5.31
N TRP A 47 4.91 -2.63 6.58
CA TRP A 47 6.09 -1.93 7.07
C TRP A 47 7.16 -2.95 7.44
N GLY A 48 8.29 -2.97 6.74
CA GLY A 48 9.36 -3.95 7.00
C GLY A 48 10.27 -4.17 5.81
N ASN A 49 10.92 -5.32 5.74
CA ASN A 49 11.77 -5.73 4.63
C ASN A 49 11.44 -7.17 4.21
N MET A 50 10.38 -7.37 3.42
CA MET A 50 10.06 -8.70 2.86
C MET A 50 10.72 -8.91 1.49
N ASN A 51 11.03 -7.83 0.78
CA ASN A 51 11.74 -7.81 -0.49
C ASN A 51 12.94 -6.83 -0.42
N PRO A 52 14.16 -7.32 -0.16
CA PRO A 52 15.35 -6.49 -0.01
C PRO A 52 15.72 -5.67 -1.25
N LYS A 53 15.17 -6.01 -2.42
CA LYS A 53 15.43 -5.30 -3.67
C LYS A 53 14.66 -3.99 -3.81
N LEU A 54 13.59 -3.78 -3.04
CA LEU A 54 12.79 -2.54 -3.13
C LEU A 54 13.55 -1.35 -2.56
N CYS A 55 14.17 -1.54 -1.41
CA CYS A 55 14.96 -0.52 -0.71
C CYS A 55 16.31 -1.12 -0.30
N PRO A 56 17.25 -1.25 -1.25
CA PRO A 56 18.54 -1.84 -0.97
C PRO A 56 19.32 -1.01 0.04
N ASP A 57 19.95 -1.71 0.98
CA ASP A 57 20.92 -1.14 1.90
C ASP A 57 22.33 -1.42 1.37
N MET A 58 22.86 -0.46 0.62
CA MET A 58 24.16 -0.58 -0.05
C MET A 58 25.29 -0.79 0.95
N GLU A 59 25.19 -0.22 2.15
CA GLU A 59 26.22 -0.35 3.18
C GLU A 59 26.18 -1.76 3.79
N ALA A 60 24.99 -2.27 4.10
CA ALA A 60 24.82 -3.65 4.56
C ALA A 60 25.33 -4.65 3.51
N GLU A 61 25.01 -4.43 2.23
CA GLU A 61 25.44 -5.29 1.13
C GLU A 61 26.96 -5.30 0.97
N ILE A 62 27.62 -4.14 1.00
CA ILE A 62 29.09 -4.03 0.93
C ILE A 62 29.77 -4.76 2.10
N ASN A 63 29.16 -4.73 3.27
CA ASN A 63 29.67 -5.41 4.47
C ASN A 63 29.27 -6.88 4.57
N GLY A 64 28.57 -7.44 3.57
CA GLY A 64 28.14 -8.83 3.57
C GLY A 64 27.09 -9.16 4.63
N ILE A 65 26.31 -8.16 5.05
CA ILE A 65 25.23 -8.31 6.02
C ILE A 65 23.98 -8.76 5.27
N GLU A 66 23.46 -9.95 5.60
CA GLU A 66 22.24 -10.45 4.98
C GLU A 66 21.00 -9.67 5.48
N PRO A 67 20.09 -9.28 4.57
CA PRO A 67 18.89 -8.55 4.94
C PRO A 67 17.92 -9.44 5.72
N GLN A 68 17.40 -8.93 6.83
CA GLN A 68 16.41 -9.65 7.62
C GLN A 68 15.02 -9.56 7.00
N HIS A 69 14.39 -10.71 6.76
CA HIS A 69 12.98 -10.75 6.35
C HIS A 69 12.05 -10.46 7.53
N CYS A 70 11.38 -9.30 7.49
CA CYS A 70 10.60 -8.79 8.61
C CYS A 70 9.40 -7.97 8.14
N LYS A 71 8.38 -7.90 8.99
CA LYS A 71 7.26 -6.96 8.86
C LYS A 71 6.66 -6.65 10.23
N ALA A 72 6.15 -5.44 10.40
CA ALA A 72 5.39 -5.06 11.57
C ALA A 72 3.98 -5.66 11.51
N ASP A 73 3.52 -6.18 12.64
CA ASP A 73 2.13 -6.57 12.81
C ASP A 73 1.23 -5.35 12.69
N LEU A 74 0.00 -5.57 12.20
CA LEU A 74 -1.03 -4.52 12.08
C LEU A 74 -0.63 -3.31 11.22
N SER A 75 0.39 -3.45 10.34
CA SER A 75 0.78 -2.42 9.37
C SER A 75 -0.41 -1.87 8.58
N TRP A 76 -1.30 -2.77 8.10
CA TRP A 76 -2.54 -2.39 7.43
C TRP A 76 -3.46 -1.54 8.30
N PHE A 77 -3.66 -1.93 9.56
CA PHE A 77 -4.57 -1.22 10.46
C PHE A 77 -4.06 0.19 10.73
N ALA A 78 -2.76 0.35 10.96
CA ALA A 78 -2.15 1.67 11.15
C ALA A 78 -2.39 2.56 9.93
N VAL A 79 -2.12 2.07 8.72
CA VAL A 79 -2.32 2.84 7.49
C VAL A 79 -3.80 3.13 7.23
N ALA A 80 -4.68 2.14 7.41
CA ALA A 80 -6.13 2.31 7.25
C ALA A 80 -6.67 3.33 8.25
N PHE A 81 -6.27 3.27 9.52
CA PHE A 81 -6.67 4.24 10.53
C PHE A 81 -6.33 5.69 10.13
N HIS A 82 -5.21 5.89 9.42
CA HIS A 82 -4.75 7.21 9.01
C HIS A 82 -5.26 7.69 7.64
N CYS A 83 -5.60 6.79 6.70
CA CYS A 83 -5.89 7.17 5.32
C CYS A 83 -7.27 6.75 4.80
N GLN A 84 -7.91 5.76 5.43
CA GLN A 84 -9.18 5.22 4.96
C GLN A 84 -10.24 6.32 4.86
N GLY A 85 -10.93 6.39 3.73
CA GLY A 85 -11.99 7.37 3.50
C GLY A 85 -11.51 8.81 3.31
N GLN A 86 -10.21 9.09 3.25
CA GLN A 86 -9.69 10.41 2.89
C GLN A 86 -9.50 10.54 1.39
N GLN A 87 -9.44 11.76 0.87
CA GLN A 87 -9.16 12.01 -0.55
C GLN A 87 -7.66 12.05 -0.86
N SER A 88 -6.85 12.46 0.12
CA SER A 88 -5.40 12.43 0.05
C SER A 88 -4.83 12.14 1.44
N CYS A 89 -3.74 11.37 1.49
CA CYS A 89 -3.09 10.96 2.73
C CYS A 89 -1.57 11.05 2.59
N LYS A 90 -0.90 11.49 3.66
CA LYS A 90 0.57 11.53 3.76
C LYS A 90 1.04 10.55 4.82
N LEU A 91 1.90 9.62 4.41
CA LEU A 91 2.44 8.56 5.26
C LEU A 91 3.98 8.64 5.29
N PRO A 92 4.58 9.32 6.28
CA PRO A 92 6.01 9.17 6.57
C PRO A 92 6.36 7.72 6.95
N ALA A 93 7.30 7.12 6.22
CA ALA A 93 7.80 5.77 6.42
C ALA A 93 8.82 5.74 7.57
N ARG A 94 8.32 5.86 8.80
CA ARG A 94 9.13 5.89 10.03
C ARG A 94 8.47 5.08 11.14
N ASN A 95 9.30 4.42 11.94
CA ASN A 95 8.87 3.60 13.08
C ASN A 95 7.96 4.37 14.06
N THR A 96 8.33 5.61 14.38
CA THR A 96 7.70 6.40 15.45
C THR A 96 6.34 7.00 15.09
N THR A 97 5.92 6.96 13.83
CA THR A 97 4.70 7.66 13.40
C THR A 97 3.46 6.77 13.44
N PHE A 98 3.54 5.56 12.89
CA PHE A 98 2.37 4.72 12.64
C PHE A 98 2.48 3.31 13.21
N PHE A 99 3.69 2.76 13.22
CA PHE A 99 3.89 1.34 13.48
C PHE A 99 4.30 1.05 14.93
N ASN A 100 4.71 2.07 15.68
CA ASN A 100 5.07 2.08 17.12
C ASN A 100 6.20 1.11 17.54
N VAL A 101 6.53 0.10 16.74
CA VAL A 101 7.53 -0.92 16.97
C VAL A 101 8.36 -1.09 15.69
N ASP A 102 9.69 -1.14 15.83
CA ASP A 102 10.58 -1.51 14.73
C ASP A 102 10.60 -3.05 14.59
N PRO A 103 10.14 -3.62 13.46
CA PRO A 103 10.12 -5.06 13.28
C PRO A 103 11.50 -5.69 13.04
N CYS A 104 12.52 -4.89 12.69
CA CYS A 104 13.87 -5.36 12.38
C CYS A 104 14.87 -4.20 12.45
N ALA A 105 15.35 -3.95 13.66
CA ALA A 105 16.35 -2.92 13.92
C ALA A 105 17.64 -3.20 13.13
N GLY A 106 18.18 -2.15 12.50
CA GLY A 106 19.41 -2.24 11.70
C GLY A 106 19.21 -2.80 10.28
N THR A 107 17.97 -3.08 9.87
CA THR A 107 17.63 -3.37 8.46
C THR A 107 16.85 -2.21 7.88
N ARG A 108 17.25 -1.73 6.70
CA ARG A 108 16.49 -0.72 5.97
C ARG A 108 15.13 -1.27 5.55
N LYS A 109 14.07 -0.58 5.95
CA LYS A 109 12.67 -1.00 5.71
C LYS A 109 12.05 -0.23 4.55
N TYR A 110 10.87 -0.67 4.16
CA TYR A 110 9.98 0.03 3.23
C TYR A 110 8.54 -0.01 3.74
N LEU A 111 7.77 1.01 3.37
CA LEU A 111 6.33 1.05 3.50
C LEU A 111 5.72 0.74 2.14
N GLU A 112 5.04 -0.39 2.02
CA GLU A 112 4.22 -0.73 0.85
C GLU A 112 2.74 -0.59 1.24
N VAL A 113 1.94 0.06 0.39
CA VAL A 113 0.49 0.22 0.59
C VAL A 113 -0.21 -0.19 -0.69
N SER A 114 -1.19 -1.10 -0.56
CA SER A 114 -2.12 -1.42 -1.63
C SER A 114 -3.47 -0.78 -1.34
N PHE A 115 -3.98 0.01 -2.28
CA PHE A 115 -5.19 0.80 -2.09
C PHE A 115 -5.96 0.95 -3.40
N GLU A 116 -7.14 1.52 -3.32
CA GLU A 116 -7.98 1.84 -4.46
C GLU A 116 -8.66 3.20 -4.23
N CYS A 117 -8.89 3.95 -5.30
CA CYS A 117 -9.63 5.21 -5.25
C CYS A 117 -11.09 4.99 -5.68
N MET A 118 -12.01 5.07 -4.72
CA MET A 118 -13.44 4.78 -4.90
C MET A 118 -14.29 6.05 -4.92
N GLU A 119 -15.38 6.07 -5.68
CA GLU A 119 -16.33 7.20 -5.69
C GLU A 119 -17.08 7.36 -4.36
N THR A 120 -17.17 6.29 -3.56
CA THR A 120 -17.85 6.27 -2.27
C THR A 120 -16.86 6.09 -1.13
N GLU A 121 -17.09 6.82 -0.04
CA GLU A 121 -16.30 6.69 1.19
C GLU A 121 -16.59 5.33 1.84
N GLN A 122 -15.56 4.51 2.03
CA GLN A 122 -15.66 3.25 2.77
C GLN A 122 -15.24 3.50 4.22
N LYS A 123 -16.21 3.54 5.14
CA LYS A 123 -15.92 3.55 6.58
C LYS A 123 -15.65 2.13 7.05
N CYS A 124 -14.74 1.97 8.01
CA CYS A 124 -14.57 0.70 8.71
C CYS A 124 -15.86 0.37 9.49
N GLU A 125 -16.81 -0.29 8.85
CA GLU A 125 -17.93 -0.92 9.55
C GLU A 125 -17.42 -2.22 10.18
N PHE A 126 -17.36 -2.27 11.51
CA PHE A 126 -17.28 -3.52 12.22
C PHE A 126 -18.53 -4.33 11.86
N ARG A 127 -18.39 -5.28 10.92
CA ARG A 127 -19.36 -6.35 10.74
C ARG A 127 -19.29 -7.28 11.95
N GLY A 128 -19.81 -6.79 13.08
CA GLY A 128 -20.23 -7.63 14.18
C GLY A 128 -21.39 -8.49 13.69
N LYS A 129 -21.09 -9.71 13.23
CA LYS A 129 -22.10 -10.76 13.17
C LYS A 129 -22.44 -11.12 14.61
N SER A 130 -23.54 -10.56 15.10
CA SER A 130 -24.34 -11.16 16.17
C SER A 130 -24.90 -12.50 15.73
#